data_AF-A0A956H7S4-F1
#
_entry.id   AF-A0A956H7S4-F1
#
_cell.length_a   1.000
_cell.length_b   1.000
_cell.length_c   1.000
_cell.angle_alpha   90.00
_cell.angle_beta   90.00
_cell.angle_gamma   90.00
#
_symmetry.space_group_name_H-M   'P 1'
#
loop_
_entity.id
_entity.type
_entity.pdbx_description
1 polymer ?
#
loop_
_entity_poly.entity_id
_entity_poly.type
_entity_poly.pdbx_seq_one_letter_code
_entity_poly.pdbx_strand_id
1 'polypeptide(L)'
;MNLAGWALADVATLFAAGAAVITTLYLLRMRRRRVVVPFAALWQRVTRESDTRRLWKKLRRMLSWLLQLALLALLCLALGDPRPEAWLRDPVTLAIVIDQSASMAGAATEAGDDGEPRSRLAAARARARDE
;
A
#
# COMPACT_ATOMS: atom_id res chain seq x y z
N MET A 1 1.72 -8.10 13.51
CA MET A 1 2.36 -7.12 12.61
C MET A 1 1.61 -5.82 12.80
N ASN A 2 2.20 -4.86 13.51
CA ASN A 2 1.62 -3.53 13.66
C ASN A 2 2.01 -2.72 12.42
N LEU A 3 1.02 -2.16 11.72
CA LEU A 3 1.29 -1.10 10.75
C LEU A 3 1.44 0.19 11.56
N ALA A 4 2.19 1.16 11.05
CA ALA A 4 2.63 2.34 11.81
C ALA A 4 1.49 3.16 12.45
N GLY A 5 0.24 3.00 11.98
CA GLY A 5 -0.96 3.60 12.57
C GLY A 5 -1.85 2.62 13.35
N TRP A 6 -2.44 1.65 12.65
CA TRP A 6 -3.48 0.74 13.19
C TRP A 6 -3.02 -0.71 13.17
N ALA A 7 -3.47 -1.51 14.13
CA ALA A 7 -3.18 -2.95 14.10
C ALA A 7 -3.81 -3.58 12.85
N LEU A 8 -3.12 -4.56 12.25
CA LEU A 8 -3.63 -5.27 11.08
C LEU A 8 -5.01 -5.89 11.34
N ALA A 9 -5.27 -6.30 12.59
CA ALA A 9 -6.56 -6.83 13.02
C ALA A 9 -7.68 -5.78 12.91
N ASP A 10 -7.42 -4.53 13.28
CA ASP A 10 -8.42 -3.45 13.23
C ASP A 10 -8.74 -3.09 11.78
N VAL A 11 -7.70 -2.96 10.95
CA VAL A 11 -7.84 -2.71 9.51
C VAL A 11 -8.60 -3.85 8.82
N ALA A 12 -8.28 -5.11 9.17
CA ALA A 12 -8.99 -6.27 8.65
C ALA A 12 -10.47 -6.30 9.07
N THR A 13 -10.76 -5.92 10.32
CA THR A 13 -12.13 -5.86 10.85
C THR A 13 -12.93 -4.76 10.15
N LEU A 14 -12.36 -3.57 9.96
CA LEU A 14 -12.99 -2.49 9.22
C LEU A 14 -13.26 -2.88 7.76
N PHE A 15 -12.28 -3.50 7.10
CA PHE A 15 -12.43 -4.01 5.75
C PHE A 15 -13.55 -5.06 5.66
N ALA A 16 -13.58 -6.03 6.58
CA ALA A 16 -14.60 -7.07 6.61
C ALA A 16 -16.01 -6.49 6.81
N ALA A 17 -16.16 -5.55 7.75
CA ALA A 17 -17.44 -4.86 7.99
C ALA A 17 -17.89 -4.07 6.76
N GLY A 18 -17.00 -3.27 6.16
CA GLY A 18 -17.30 -2.52 4.95
C GLY A 18 -17.65 -3.42 3.76
N ALA A 19 -16.89 -4.49 3.56
CA ALA A 19 -17.13 -5.47 2.51
C ALA A 19 -18.48 -6.18 2.67
N ALA A 20 -18.88 -6.50 3.91
CA ALA A 20 -20.18 -7.09 4.21
C ALA A 20 -21.33 -6.13 3.86
N VAL A 21 -21.21 -4.84 4.20
CA VAL A 21 -22.20 -3.81 3.84
C VAL A 21 -22.29 -3.64 2.33
N ILE A 22 -21.17 -3.45 1.64
CA ILE A 22 -21.12 -3.32 0.18
C ILE A 22 -21.74 -4.54 -0.49
N THR A 23 -21.38 -5.74 -0.03
CA THR A 23 -21.92 -6.99 -0.58
C THR A 23 -23.42 -7.11 -0.34
N THR A 24 -23.91 -6.73 0.84
CA THR A 24 -25.34 -6.70 1.14
C THR A 24 -26.08 -5.76 0.19
N LEU A 25 -25.62 -4.51 0.06
CA LEU A 25 -26.20 -3.51 -0.84
C LEU A 25 -26.12 -3.93 -2.31
N TYR A 26 -25.08 -4.65 -2.69
CA TYR A 26 -24.92 -5.17 -4.05
C TYR A 26 -25.81 -6.39 -4.34
N LEU A 27 -26.10 -7.19 -3.30
CA LEU A 27 -27.03 -8.31 -3.38
C LEU A 27 -28.50 -7.87 -3.35
N LEU A 28 -28.80 -6.65 -2.85
CA LEU A 28 -30.15 -6.08 -2.88
C LEU A 28 -30.69 -6.11 -4.31
N ARG A 29 -31.57 -7.08 -4.56
CA ARG A 29 -32.11 -7.34 -5.88
C ARG A 29 -33.40 -6.56 -6.03
N MET A 30 -33.43 -5.64 -6.99
CA MET A 30 -34.67 -4.94 -7.35
C MET A 30 -35.75 -5.95 -7.74
N ARG A 31 -36.85 -5.96 -6.97
CA ARG A 31 -38.00 -6.84 -7.24
C ARG A 31 -38.74 -6.26 -8.44
N ARG A 32 -38.71 -6.95 -9.58
CA ARG A 32 -39.44 -6.52 -10.78
C ARG A 32 -40.94 -6.51 -10.48
N ARG A 33 -41.58 -5.34 -10.59
CA ARG A 33 -43.05 -5.23 -10.50
C ARG A 33 -43.67 -5.84 -11.75
N ARG A 34 -44.72 -6.65 -11.56
CA ARG A 34 -45.54 -7.17 -12.65
C ARG A 34 -46.50 -6.05 -13.04
N VAL A 35 -46.50 -5.67 -14.31
CA VAL A 35 -47.42 -4.67 -14.87
C VAL A 35 -48.31 -5.40 -15.88
N VAL A 36 -49.62 -5.20 -15.78
CA VAL A 36 -50.58 -5.75 -16.74
C VAL A 36 -50.47 -4.90 -18.02
N VAL A 37 -50.21 -5.55 -19.15
CA VAL A 37 -50.12 -4.90 -20.45
C VAL A 37 -51.28 -5.35 -21.34
N PRO A 38 -51.88 -4.48 -22.18
CA PRO A 38 -53.04 -4.83 -23.00
C PRO A 38 -52.77 -5.91 -24.06
N PHE A 39 -51.52 -6.06 -24.51
CA PHE A 39 -51.15 -7.02 -25.54
C PHE A 39 -49.74 -7.62 -25.30
N ALA A 40 -49.68 -8.92 -25.01
CA ALA A 40 -48.45 -9.62 -24.63
C ALA A 40 -47.49 -9.89 -25.81
N ALA A 41 -48.03 -10.10 -27.01
CA ALA A 41 -47.23 -10.50 -28.18
C ALA A 41 -46.30 -9.37 -28.69
N LEU A 42 -46.66 -8.10 -28.49
CA LEU A 42 -45.75 -6.97 -28.79
C LEU A 42 -44.51 -7.01 -27.88
N TRP A 43 -44.73 -7.24 -26.59
CA TRP A 43 -43.67 -7.24 -25.57
C TRP A 43 -42.71 -8.41 -25.73
N GLN A 44 -43.20 -9.58 -26.16
CA GLN A 44 -42.36 -10.77 -26.40
C GLN A 44 -41.28 -10.52 -27.46
N ARG A 45 -41.59 -9.79 -28.54
CA ARG A 45 -40.62 -9.47 -29.61
C ARG A 45 -39.49 -8.58 -29.08
N VAL A 46 -39.82 -7.58 -28.26
CA VAL A 46 -38.84 -6.65 -27.65
C VAL A 46 -37.95 -7.36 -26.63
N THR A 47 -38.48 -8.31 -25.86
CA THR A 47 -37.69 -9.01 -24.82
C THR A 47 -36.78 -10.11 -25.36
N ARG A 48 -37.00 -10.61 -26.58
CA ARG A 48 -36.21 -11.69 -27.19
C ARG A 48 -34.75 -11.31 -27.50
N GLU A 49 -34.46 -10.03 -27.65
CA GLU A 49 -33.13 -9.49 -28.02
C GLU A 49 -32.05 -9.61 -26.92
N SER A 50 -32.34 -10.26 -25.78
CA SER A 50 -31.58 -10.05 -24.54
C SER A 50 -30.60 -11.17 -24.16
N ASP A 51 -30.51 -12.26 -24.93
CA ASP A 51 -29.68 -13.41 -24.53
C ASP A 51 -28.17 -13.19 -24.74
N THR A 52 -27.74 -12.54 -25.83
CA THR A 52 -26.31 -12.26 -26.07
C THR A 52 -25.70 -11.35 -25.00
N ARG A 53 -26.49 -10.46 -24.40
CA ARG A 53 -26.02 -9.52 -23.37
C ARG A 53 -25.95 -10.15 -21.97
N ARG A 54 -26.41 -11.39 -21.76
CA ARG A 54 -26.39 -12.02 -20.42
C ARG A 54 -24.97 -12.18 -19.87
N LEU A 55 -24.04 -12.67 -20.68
CA LEU A 55 -22.66 -12.90 -20.24
C LEU A 55 -21.98 -11.58 -19.90
N TRP A 56 -22.16 -10.58 -20.77
CA TRP A 56 -21.62 -9.24 -20.57
C TRP A 56 -22.23 -8.50 -19.39
N LYS A 57 -23.52 -8.72 -19.14
CA LYS A 57 -24.20 -8.24 -17.93
C LYS A 57 -23.65 -8.90 -16.66
N LYS A 58 -23.35 -10.20 -16.70
CA LYS A 58 -22.76 -10.93 -15.56
C LYS A 58 -21.33 -10.46 -15.28
N LEU A 59 -20.49 -10.31 -16.31
CA LEU A 59 -19.12 -9.84 -16.14
C LEU A 59 -19.07 -8.41 -15.62
N ARG A 60 -19.85 -7.50 -16.22
CA ARG A 60 -19.93 -6.10 -15.73
C ARG A 60 -20.40 -6.02 -14.29
N ARG A 61 -21.37 -6.86 -13.92
CA ARG A 61 -21.86 -6.96 -12.55
C ARG A 61 -20.72 -7.41 -11.62
N MET A 62 -20.05 -8.51 -11.92
CA MET A 62 -18.92 -9.02 -11.12
C MET A 62 -17.74 -8.04 -11.04
N LEU A 63 -17.39 -7.40 -12.15
CA LEU A 63 -16.32 -6.40 -12.19
C LEU A 63 -16.66 -5.17 -11.35
N SER A 64 -17.91 -4.69 -11.39
CA SER A 64 -18.36 -3.59 -10.54
C SER A 64 -18.20 -3.91 -9.05
N TRP A 65 -18.58 -5.12 -8.64
CA TRP A 65 -18.41 -5.56 -7.25
C TRP A 65 -16.95 -5.71 -6.84
N LEU A 66 -16.11 -6.31 -7.70
CA LEU A 66 -14.67 -6.42 -7.45
C LEU A 66 -14.02 -5.04 -7.34
N LEU A 67 -14.41 -4.08 -8.17
CA LEU A 67 -13.86 -2.73 -8.16
C LEU A 67 -14.25 -1.95 -6.89
N GLN A 68 -15.46 -2.15 -6.37
CA GLN A 68 -15.87 -1.62 -5.08
C GLN A 68 -15.03 -2.18 -3.93
N LEU A 69 -14.79 -3.50 -3.92
CA LEU A 69 -13.94 -4.13 -2.90
C LEU A 69 -12.48 -3.70 -3.02
N ALA A 70 -11.96 -3.56 -4.23
CA ALA A 70 -10.61 -3.06 -4.47
C ALA A 70 -10.46 -1.63 -3.97
N LEU A 71 -11.44 -0.75 -4.24
CA LEU A 71 -11.43 0.62 -3.73
C LEU A 71 -11.45 0.64 -2.20
N LEU A 72 -12.31 -0.18 -1.57
CA LEU A 72 -12.34 -0.30 -0.12
C LEU A 72 -11.00 -0.79 0.44
N ALA A 73 -10.37 -1.78 -0.20
CA ALA A 73 -9.06 -2.28 0.20
C ALA A 73 -8.00 -1.18 0.11
N LEU A 74 -7.99 -0.40 -0.97
CA LEU A 74 -7.07 0.73 -1.12
C LEU A 74 -7.29 1.80 -0.05
N LEU A 75 -8.53 2.10 0.31
CA LEU A 75 -8.83 3.02 1.42
C LEU A 75 -8.35 2.48 2.75
N CYS A 76 -8.57 1.19 3.03
CA CYS A 76 -8.09 0.54 4.25
C CYS A 76 -6.57 0.53 4.33
N LEU A 77 -5.88 0.29 3.21
CA LEU A 77 -4.42 0.38 3.12
C LEU A 77 -3.93 1.81 3.31
N ALA A 78 -4.60 2.80 2.72
CA ALA A 78 -4.25 4.21 2.90
C ALA A 78 -4.40 4.65 4.37
N LEU A 79 -5.43 4.16 5.07
CA LEU A 79 -5.63 4.40 6.51
C LEU A 79 -4.62 3.64 7.37
N GLY A 80 -4.26 2.42 6.98
CA GLY A 80 -3.34 1.57 7.73
C GLY A 80 -1.89 2.04 7.70
N ASP A 81 -1.53 2.90 6.73
CA ASP A 81 -0.17 3.39 6.48
C ASP A 81 0.89 2.26 6.54
N PRO A 82 0.91 1.35 5.53
CA PRO A 82 1.77 0.18 5.52
C PRO A 82 3.22 0.57 5.20
N ARG A 83 3.86 1.28 6.14
CA ARG A 83 5.27 1.61 6.04
C ARG A 83 6.10 0.36 6.32
N PRO A 84 7.08 0.04 5.47
CA PRO A 84 8.03 -1.01 5.79
C PRO A 84 8.77 -0.64 7.07
N GLU A 85 9.04 -1.62 7.94
CA GLU A 85 9.70 -1.39 9.23
C GLU A 85 11.08 -0.71 9.09
N ALA A 86 11.73 -0.86 7.93
CA ALA A 86 12.95 -0.14 7.56
C ALA A 86 12.80 1.40 7.56
N TRP A 87 11.59 1.91 7.28
CA TRP A 87 11.24 3.33 7.29
C TRP A 87 10.76 3.83 8.66
N LEU A 88 10.52 2.92 9.62
CA LEU A 88 10.24 3.25 11.01
C LEU A 88 11.51 3.45 11.83
N ARG A 89 12.70 3.35 11.23
CA ARG A 89 13.93 3.78 11.91
C ARG A 89 13.81 5.26 12.20
N ASP A 90 13.90 5.63 13.47
CA ASP A 90 14.05 7.01 13.86
C ASP A 90 15.24 7.62 13.10
N PRO A 91 15.08 8.81 12.50
CA PRO A 91 16.18 9.47 11.82
C PRO A 91 17.25 9.80 12.86
N VAL A 92 18.31 8.99 12.89
CA VAL A 92 19.47 9.27 13.74
C VAL A 92 20.26 10.40 13.09
N THR A 93 20.20 11.58 13.69
CA THR A 93 21.06 12.70 13.28
C THR A 93 22.44 12.49 13.91
N LEU A 94 23.36 11.90 13.15
CA LEU A 94 24.75 11.71 13.58
C LEU A 94 25.57 12.95 13.22
N ALA A 95 25.91 13.77 14.22
CA ALA A 95 26.84 14.87 14.06
C ALA A 95 28.27 14.41 14.39
N ILE A 96 29.12 14.29 13.38
CA ILE A 96 30.53 13.90 13.55
C ILE A 96 31.38 15.17 13.60
N VAL A 97 32.08 15.38 14.72
CA VAL A 97 33.05 16.47 14.89
C VAL A 97 34.46 15.88 14.83
N ILE A 98 35.28 16.39 13.91
CA ILE A 98 36.67 15.95 13.73
C ILE A 98 37.60 17.11 14.08
N ASP A 99 38.51 16.90 15.03
CA ASP A 99 39.55 17.87 15.37
C ASP A 99 40.55 18.05 14.21
N GLN A 100 40.92 19.31 13.92
CA GLN A 100 41.89 19.69 12.88
C GLN A 100 43.13 20.38 13.46
N SER A 101 43.41 20.19 14.74
CA SER A 101 44.62 20.68 15.39
C SER A 101 45.91 20.16 14.72
N ALA A 102 47.02 20.87 14.88
CA ALA A 102 48.32 20.49 14.30
C ALA A 102 48.80 19.09 14.76
N SER A 103 48.39 18.63 15.95
CA SER A 103 48.65 17.26 16.42
C SER A 103 48.00 16.18 15.58
N MET A 104 46.94 16.51 14.83
CA MET A 104 46.25 15.58 13.94
C MET A 104 46.97 15.37 12.60
N ALA A 105 47.95 16.23 12.27
CA ALA A 105 48.81 16.08 11.09
C ALA A 105 49.93 15.03 11.29
N GLY A 106 50.18 14.58 12.52
CA GLY A 106 51.18 13.57 12.83
C GLY A 106 50.79 12.16 12.33
N ALA A 107 51.77 11.26 12.31
CA ALA A 107 51.56 9.87 11.92
C ALA A 107 50.54 9.15 12.82
N ALA A 108 49.62 8.43 12.19
CA ALA A 108 48.71 7.51 12.83
C ALA A 108 49.44 6.20 13.18
N THR A 109 48.97 5.54 14.23
CA THR A 109 49.48 4.23 14.66
C THR A 109 49.06 3.11 13.69
N GLU A 110 48.03 3.35 12.89
CA GLU A 110 47.54 2.43 11.86
C GLU A 110 48.21 2.75 10.52
N ALA A 111 48.88 1.76 9.93
CA ALA A 111 49.42 1.86 8.58
C ALA A 111 48.28 1.88 7.55
N GLY A 112 48.42 2.68 6.49
CA GLY A 112 47.48 2.61 5.37
C GLY A 112 47.56 1.28 4.62
N ASP A 113 46.55 1.00 3.81
CA ASP A 113 46.49 -0.16 2.89
C ASP A 113 47.72 -0.26 1.96
N ASP A 114 48.40 0.88 1.77
CA ASP A 114 49.61 1.13 1.01
C ASP A 114 50.92 1.02 1.81
N GLY A 115 50.87 0.70 3.11
CA GLY A 115 52.05 0.55 3.98
C GLY A 115 52.70 1.85 4.45
N GLU A 116 52.24 3.00 3.98
CA GLU A 116 52.71 4.33 4.39
C GLU A 116 51.95 4.83 5.64
N PRO A 117 52.62 5.57 6.56
CA PRO A 117 51.98 6.14 7.73
C PRO A 117 50.99 7.24 7.33
N ARG A 118 49.69 6.97 7.49
CA ARG A 118 48.63 7.97 7.27
C ARG A 118 48.66 9.02 8.39
N SER A 119 48.19 10.23 8.13
CA SER A 119 47.96 11.21 9.20
C SER A 119 46.80 10.75 10.10
N ARG A 120 46.85 11.11 11.39
CA ARG A 120 45.76 10.80 12.35
C ARG A 120 44.42 11.37 11.90
N LEU A 121 44.43 12.53 11.25
CA LEU A 121 43.25 13.12 10.62
C LEU A 121 42.67 12.24 9.51
N ALA A 122 43.52 11.65 8.66
CA ALA A 122 43.08 10.77 7.58
C ALA A 122 42.47 9.47 8.13
N ALA A 123 43.02 8.92 9.21
CA ALA A 123 42.46 7.77 9.91
C ALA A 123 41.09 8.09 10.57
N ALA A 124 40.96 9.24 11.24
CA ALA A 124 39.70 9.67 11.83
C ALA A 124 38.59 9.87 10.79
N ARG A 125 38.93 10.42 9.61
CA ARG A 125 37.99 10.56 8.47
C ARG A 125 37.59 9.23 7.85
N ALA A 126 38.48 8.23 7.84
CA ALA A 126 38.15 6.90 7.35
C ALA A 126 37.16 6.21 8.29
N ARG A 127 37.43 6.21 9.60
CA ARG A 127 36.52 5.65 10.61
C ARG A 127 35.15 6.33 10.61
N ALA A 128 35.11 7.64 10.42
CA ALA A 128 33.87 8.41 10.30
C ALA A 128 33.03 8.09 9.05
N ARG A 129 33.61 7.44 8.02
CA ARG A 129 32.87 6.98 6.83
C ARG A 129 32.37 5.55 6.95
N ASP A 130 33.00 4.76 7.82
CA ASP A 130 32.69 3.35 8.02
C ASP A 130 31.59 3.14 9.09
N GLU A 131 31.23 4.21 9.82
CA GLU A 131 30.06 4.33 10.71
C GLU A 131 28.80 4.80 9.96
#